data_AF-A0A957AJ24-F1
#
_entry.id   AF-A0A957AJ24-F1
#
_cell.length_a   1.000
_cell.length_b   1.000
_cell.length_c   1.000
_cell.angle_alpha   90.00
_cell.angle_beta   90.00
_cell.angle_gamma   90.00
#
_symmetry.space_group_name_H-M   'P 1'
#
loop_
_entity.id
_entity.type
_entity.pdbx_description
1 polymer ?
#
loop_
_entity_poly.entity_id
_entity_poly.type
_entity_poly.pdbx_seq_one_letter_code
_entity_poly.pdbx_strand_id
1 'polypeptide(L)'
;MIFALLYWAITRQLWAVPAAVVAGIVLALLVRAYRQLTDQWMRASTLAAINRNGAARIRRDWPEIPEAAGSEFASTHPYANDLDIAGHASLLQLLDTTATRMGGARLEAWLVDPAPVEEIDERQDAIRELSSDLEWLQELQQETLLGEGDDAETDKFLAWARGEQSAGPLPAATWLARLTNLLTIAILALSIGGVIDSYALTIPFAINLVLMFVYAGRMNPSIDAALTHGKAIRSYSETLRVLTSKPHQAALLQHIDAPLNIEGVSAAEATDRLAKILSWGVPTGSLGSYIVQAVTSWNIHFYDQLEKWRNTYGDDVPQWLDAIASYEALGALANLAHDNPEWAYPQVDDDLDTVLATELGHPLIAETRRVCNDVQVGPPGTFLFVTGSNMSGKSTLLRSIGINVVLANAGAPVCAGSMSLPPLSVWTSVRIVDSLESGVSYYMAELLRLKQIVEATHTVTP
;
A
#
# COMPACT_ATOMS: atom_id res chain seq x y z
N MET A 1 -28.13 62.94 -17.65
CA MET A 1 -28.45 61.99 -16.57
C MET A 1 -27.77 60.63 -16.77
N ILE A 2 -27.92 59.98 -17.93
CA ILE A 2 -27.25 58.69 -18.25
C ILE A 2 -25.72 58.80 -18.22
N PHE A 3 -25.13 59.85 -18.77
CA PHE A 3 -23.68 60.10 -18.72
C PHE A 3 -23.15 60.35 -17.30
N ALA A 4 -23.96 60.97 -16.42
CA ALA A 4 -23.59 61.19 -15.02
C ALA A 4 -23.67 59.90 -14.21
N LEU A 5 -24.65 59.03 -14.49
CA LEU A 5 -24.76 57.67 -13.92
C LEU A 5 -23.62 56.76 -14.40
N LEU A 6 -23.23 56.84 -15.68
CA LEU A 6 -22.08 56.09 -16.21
C LEU A 6 -20.76 56.58 -15.60
N TYR A 7 -20.55 57.91 -15.54
CA TYR A 7 -19.38 58.49 -14.90
C TYR A 7 -19.33 58.15 -13.40
N TRP A 8 -20.46 58.18 -12.71
CA TRP A 8 -20.61 57.77 -11.31
C TRP A 8 -20.35 56.27 -11.08
N ALA A 9 -20.80 55.40 -12.00
CA ALA A 9 -20.54 53.95 -11.95
C ALA A 9 -19.08 53.58 -12.28
N ILE A 10 -18.45 54.34 -13.20
CA ILE A 10 -17.04 54.19 -13.57
C ILE A 10 -16.12 54.70 -12.44
N THR A 11 -16.45 55.85 -11.82
CA THR A 11 -15.67 56.44 -10.72
C THR A 11 -15.78 55.68 -9.40
N ARG A 12 -16.87 54.93 -9.15
CA ARG A 12 -17.02 54.07 -7.95
C ARG A 12 -16.63 52.59 -8.16
N GLN A 13 -16.03 52.22 -9.28
CA GLN A 13 -15.61 50.83 -9.57
C GLN A 13 -16.75 49.79 -9.41
N LEU A 14 -18.02 50.16 -9.64
CA LEU A 14 -19.15 49.22 -9.48
C LEU A 14 -19.09 48.05 -10.48
N TRP A 15 -18.41 48.22 -11.62
CA TRP A 15 -18.10 47.16 -12.59
C TRP A 15 -16.97 46.23 -12.14
N ALA A 16 -16.14 46.63 -11.17
CA ALA A 16 -15.05 45.82 -10.67
C ALA A 16 -15.56 44.60 -9.89
N VAL A 17 -16.73 44.69 -9.25
CA VAL A 17 -17.32 43.54 -8.53
C VAL A 17 -17.78 42.44 -9.51
N PRO A 18 -18.61 42.70 -10.54
CA PRO A 18 -18.92 41.71 -11.57
C PRO A 18 -17.67 41.21 -12.31
N ALA A 19 -16.72 42.09 -12.64
CA ALA A 19 -15.48 41.69 -13.30
C ALA A 19 -14.62 40.76 -12.42
N ALA A 20 -14.51 41.03 -11.12
CA ALA A 20 -13.81 40.19 -10.16
C ALA A 20 -14.52 38.83 -9.96
N VAL A 21 -15.86 38.82 -9.93
CA VAL A 21 -16.64 37.57 -9.88
C VAL A 21 -16.42 36.73 -11.14
N VAL A 22 -16.50 37.34 -12.32
CA VAL A 22 -16.23 36.65 -13.60
C VAL A 22 -14.79 36.13 -13.65
N ALA A 23 -13.80 36.96 -13.26
CA ALA A 23 -12.41 36.55 -13.19
C ALA A 23 -12.20 35.40 -12.19
N GLY A 24 -12.88 35.42 -11.04
CA GLY A 24 -12.86 34.35 -10.05
C GLY A 24 -13.46 33.04 -10.58
N ILE A 25 -14.57 33.10 -11.32
CA ILE A 25 -15.19 31.94 -11.97
C ILE A 25 -14.26 31.37 -13.05
N VAL A 26 -13.70 32.24 -13.90
CA VAL A 26 -12.75 31.83 -14.95
C VAL A 26 -11.51 31.19 -14.32
N LEU A 27 -10.95 31.78 -13.26
CA LEU A 27 -9.83 31.22 -12.52
C LEU A 27 -10.19 29.85 -11.92
N ALA A 28 -11.38 29.71 -11.30
CA ALA A 28 -11.82 28.45 -10.74
C ALA A 28 -11.98 27.35 -11.82
N LEU A 29 -12.52 27.71 -12.98
CA LEU A 29 -12.63 26.80 -14.13
C LEU A 29 -11.25 26.40 -14.67
N LEU A 30 -10.32 27.36 -14.79
CA LEU A 30 -8.94 27.09 -15.20
C LEU A 30 -8.20 26.20 -14.21
N VAL A 31 -8.34 26.45 -12.90
CA VAL A 31 -7.76 25.61 -11.85
C VAL A 31 -8.35 24.20 -11.90
N ARG A 32 -9.65 24.06 -12.13
CA ARG A 32 -10.29 22.75 -12.31
C ARG A 32 -9.77 22.02 -13.54
N ALA A 33 -9.71 22.70 -14.69
CA ALA A 33 -9.21 22.12 -15.94
C ALA A 33 -7.74 21.72 -15.83
N TYR A 34 -6.91 22.57 -15.20
CA TYR A 34 -5.51 22.27 -14.93
C TYR A 34 -5.38 21.01 -14.06
N ARG A 35 -6.11 20.92 -12.93
CA ARG A 35 -6.10 19.73 -12.07
C ARG A 35 -6.51 18.46 -12.82
N GLN A 36 -7.59 18.52 -13.60
CA GLN A 36 -8.04 17.37 -14.40
C GLN A 36 -6.97 16.92 -15.42
N LEU A 37 -6.34 17.86 -16.12
CA LEU A 37 -5.28 17.56 -17.07
C LEU A 37 -4.04 16.98 -16.38
N THR A 38 -3.65 17.52 -15.22
CA THR A 38 -2.55 16.99 -14.42
C THR A 38 -2.84 15.58 -13.94
N ASP A 39 -4.03 15.31 -13.43
CA ASP A 39 -4.44 13.97 -12.95
C ASP A 39 -4.42 12.95 -14.10
N GLN A 40 -4.95 13.32 -15.28
CA GLN A 40 -4.92 12.47 -16.47
C GLN A 40 -3.49 12.18 -16.95
N TRP A 41 -2.63 13.21 -16.95
CA TRP A 41 -1.24 13.06 -17.34
C TRP A 41 -0.47 12.16 -16.36
N MET A 42 -0.65 12.36 -15.05
CA MET A 42 -0.06 11.52 -14.01
C MET A 42 -0.47 10.06 -14.20
N ARG A 43 -1.78 9.77 -14.30
CA ARG A 43 -2.27 8.41 -14.57
C ARG A 43 -1.65 7.80 -15.83
N ALA A 44 -1.72 8.49 -16.96
CA ALA A 44 -1.19 7.97 -18.22
C ALA A 44 0.34 7.73 -18.17
N SER A 45 1.09 8.61 -17.51
CA SER A 45 2.54 8.47 -17.36
C SER A 45 2.94 7.33 -16.41
N THR A 46 2.21 7.14 -15.31
CA THR A 46 2.38 6.00 -14.40
C THR A 46 2.11 4.68 -15.12
N LEU A 47 1.01 4.59 -15.89
CA LEU A 47 0.69 3.39 -16.66
C LEU A 47 1.75 3.08 -17.72
N ALA A 48 2.28 4.11 -18.39
CA ALA A 48 3.38 3.96 -19.33
C ALA A 48 4.68 3.49 -18.64
N ALA A 49 4.94 3.91 -17.40
CA ALA A 49 6.07 3.42 -16.60
C ALA A 49 5.89 1.95 -16.22
N ILE A 50 4.71 1.55 -15.73
CA ILE A 50 4.36 0.16 -15.40
C ILE A 50 4.65 -0.76 -16.60
N ASN A 51 4.11 -0.41 -17.77
CA ASN A 51 4.29 -1.23 -18.98
C ASN A 51 5.75 -1.28 -19.47
N ARG A 52 6.51 -0.17 -19.35
CA ARG A 52 7.95 -0.18 -19.67
C ARG A 52 8.73 -1.09 -18.73
N ASN A 53 8.44 -1.04 -17.44
CA ASN A 53 9.08 -1.88 -16.42
C ASN A 53 8.73 -3.36 -16.64
N GLY A 54 7.47 -3.70 -16.92
CA GLY A 54 7.07 -5.08 -17.28
C GLY A 54 7.81 -5.59 -18.51
N ALA A 55 7.90 -4.78 -19.57
CA ALA A 55 8.67 -5.15 -20.75
C ALA A 55 10.18 -5.34 -20.47
N ALA A 56 10.76 -4.54 -19.56
CA ALA A 56 12.14 -4.70 -19.10
C ALA A 56 12.32 -5.99 -18.27
N ARG A 57 11.37 -6.33 -17.39
CA ARG A 57 11.34 -7.60 -16.63
C ARG A 57 11.30 -8.82 -17.54
N ILE A 58 10.46 -8.81 -18.57
CA ILE A 58 10.41 -9.89 -19.58
C ILE A 58 11.76 -10.06 -20.28
N ARG A 59 12.44 -8.98 -20.63
CA ARG A 59 13.76 -9.04 -21.29
C ARG A 59 14.93 -9.29 -20.32
N ARG A 60 14.70 -9.22 -19.01
CA ARG A 60 15.72 -9.23 -17.95
C ARG A 60 16.74 -8.10 -18.17
N ASP A 61 16.22 -6.92 -18.51
CA ASP A 61 16.98 -5.69 -18.75
C ASP A 61 17.20 -4.94 -17.43
N TRP A 62 18.08 -5.48 -16.58
CA TRP A 62 18.27 -5.05 -15.19
C TRP A 62 18.48 -3.55 -14.96
N PRO A 63 19.19 -2.80 -15.81
CA PRO A 63 19.34 -1.35 -15.63
C PRO A 63 18.02 -0.56 -15.76
N GLU A 64 17.03 -1.08 -16.48
CA GLU A 64 15.72 -0.45 -16.71
C GLU A 64 14.66 -0.93 -15.70
N ILE A 65 14.98 -1.91 -14.85
CA ILE A 65 14.08 -2.42 -13.82
C ILE A 65 14.39 -1.67 -12.51
N PRO A 66 13.40 -1.03 -11.85
CA PRO A 66 13.62 -0.39 -10.56
C PRO A 66 14.25 -1.35 -9.54
N GLU A 67 15.17 -0.85 -8.72
CA GLU A 67 15.71 -1.64 -7.60
C GLU A 67 14.61 -1.87 -6.56
N ALA A 68 14.50 -3.10 -6.05
CA ALA A 68 13.53 -3.43 -5.00
C ALA A 68 13.96 -2.83 -3.67
N ALA A 69 12.99 -2.33 -2.89
CA ALA A 69 13.21 -1.73 -1.58
C ALA A 69 13.42 -2.81 -0.52
N GLY A 70 14.55 -3.54 -0.54
CA GLY A 70 14.64 -4.81 0.17
C GLY A 70 16.03 -5.38 0.48
N SER A 71 17.03 -4.54 0.77
CA SER A 71 18.42 -5.02 0.92
C SER A 71 18.80 -5.52 2.31
N GLU A 72 18.05 -5.17 3.36
CA GLU A 72 18.54 -5.36 4.75
C GLU A 72 18.46 -6.82 5.22
N PHE A 73 17.38 -7.55 4.91
CA PHE A 73 17.22 -8.95 5.38
C PHE A 73 18.21 -9.92 4.71
N ALA A 74 18.62 -9.63 3.47
CA ALA A 74 19.42 -10.54 2.66
C ALA A 74 20.78 -10.88 3.30
N SER A 75 21.35 -9.93 4.05
CA SER A 75 22.63 -10.11 4.75
C SER A 75 22.60 -11.20 5.84
N THR A 76 21.44 -11.48 6.42
CA THR A 76 21.29 -12.41 7.56
C THR A 76 20.63 -13.74 7.19
N HIS A 77 19.94 -13.79 6.05
CA HIS A 77 19.14 -14.95 5.68
C HIS A 77 20.00 -16.09 5.11
N PRO A 78 19.71 -17.37 5.44
CA PRO A 78 20.51 -18.50 4.99
C PRO A 78 20.77 -18.54 3.49
N TYR A 79 19.77 -18.34 2.63
CA TYR A 79 19.95 -18.53 1.18
C TYR A 79 19.85 -17.26 0.34
N ALA A 80 19.49 -16.11 0.93
CA ALA A 80 19.14 -14.93 0.15
C ALA A 80 20.31 -14.41 -0.72
N ASN A 81 21.52 -14.34 -0.17
CA ASN A 81 22.71 -13.92 -0.92
C ASN A 81 23.20 -14.95 -1.94
N ASP A 82 22.99 -16.23 -1.66
CA ASP A 82 23.49 -17.34 -2.47
C ASP A 82 22.65 -17.57 -3.73
N LEU A 83 21.34 -17.33 -3.60
CA LEU A 83 20.35 -17.48 -4.67
C LEU A 83 19.99 -16.15 -5.34
N ASP A 84 20.66 -15.06 -4.99
CA ASP A 84 20.39 -13.72 -5.53
C ASP A 84 18.91 -13.33 -5.32
N ILE A 85 18.37 -13.52 -4.10
CA ILE A 85 16.97 -13.19 -3.75
C ILE A 85 16.76 -11.67 -3.69
N ALA A 86 17.73 -10.92 -3.16
CA ALA A 86 17.70 -9.46 -3.07
C ALA A 86 18.95 -8.81 -3.68
N GLY A 87 18.87 -7.50 -3.94
CA GLY A 87 19.96 -6.71 -4.52
C GLY A 87 19.86 -6.54 -6.05
N HIS A 88 20.97 -6.18 -6.69
CA HIS A 88 21.01 -6.00 -8.14
C HIS A 88 20.91 -7.33 -8.89
N ALA A 89 20.12 -7.36 -9.97
CA ALA A 89 19.83 -8.53 -10.78
C ALA A 89 19.33 -9.73 -9.96
N SER A 90 18.36 -9.47 -9.07
CA SER A 90 17.84 -10.42 -8.08
C SER A 90 16.39 -10.84 -8.34
N LEU A 91 15.92 -11.85 -7.59
CA LEU A 91 14.53 -12.30 -7.64
C LEU A 91 13.55 -11.21 -7.21
N LEU A 92 13.82 -10.49 -6.13
CA LEU A 92 13.00 -9.35 -5.71
C LEU A 92 13.00 -8.25 -6.77
N GLN A 93 14.15 -7.93 -7.36
CA GLN A 93 14.17 -6.96 -8.46
C GLN A 93 13.32 -7.44 -9.65
N LEU A 94 13.23 -8.75 -9.91
CA LEU A 94 12.38 -9.32 -10.96
C LEU A 94 10.89 -9.30 -10.62
N LEU A 95 10.51 -9.49 -9.35
CA LEU A 95 9.12 -9.66 -8.90
C LEU A 95 8.46 -8.36 -8.43
N ASP A 96 9.20 -7.54 -7.69
CA ASP A 96 8.64 -6.48 -6.87
C ASP A 96 8.01 -5.39 -7.74
N THR A 97 6.68 -5.36 -7.70
CA THR A 97 5.83 -4.34 -8.33
C THR A 97 5.01 -3.59 -7.28
N THR A 98 5.31 -3.81 -6.00
CA THR A 98 4.63 -3.22 -4.86
C THR A 98 4.99 -1.73 -4.73
N ALA A 99 4.05 -0.92 -4.27
CA ALA A 99 4.26 0.50 -3.98
C ALA A 99 4.29 0.76 -2.47
N THR A 100 3.55 0.00 -1.68
CA THR A 100 3.56 0.18 -0.22
C THR A 100 4.65 -0.67 0.44
N ARG A 101 5.26 -0.14 1.50
CA ARG A 101 6.21 -0.90 2.34
C ARG A 101 5.60 -2.17 2.91
N MET A 102 4.31 -2.16 3.28
CA MET A 102 3.64 -3.35 3.80
C MET A 102 3.51 -4.44 2.72
N GLY A 103 3.19 -4.04 1.48
CA GLY A 103 3.16 -4.94 0.32
C GLY A 103 4.53 -5.54 0.02
N GLY A 104 5.56 -4.69 -0.05
CA GLY A 104 6.95 -5.13 -0.27
C GLY A 104 7.44 -6.08 0.81
N ALA A 105 7.25 -5.73 2.10
CA ALA A 105 7.62 -6.59 3.22
C ALA A 105 6.89 -7.93 3.22
N ARG A 106 5.62 -7.96 2.76
CA ARG A 106 4.86 -9.21 2.62
C ARG A 106 5.40 -10.09 1.49
N LEU A 107 5.69 -9.49 0.33
CA LEU A 107 6.33 -10.20 -0.78
C LEU A 107 7.68 -10.79 -0.34
N GLU A 108 8.50 -10.01 0.36
CA GLU A 108 9.77 -10.47 0.92
C GLU A 108 9.58 -11.65 1.86
N ALA A 109 8.63 -11.55 2.81
CA ALA A 109 8.32 -12.61 3.76
C ALA A 109 7.98 -13.93 3.04
N TRP A 110 7.18 -13.88 1.98
CA TRP A 110 6.81 -15.06 1.20
C TRP A 110 7.98 -15.71 0.43
N LEU A 111 9.03 -14.94 0.12
CA LEU A 111 10.24 -15.47 -0.53
C LEU A 111 11.26 -16.05 0.46
N VAL A 112 11.12 -15.76 1.76
CA VAL A 112 12.07 -16.23 2.77
C VAL A 112 11.50 -17.31 3.69
N ASP A 113 10.19 -17.27 3.96
CA ASP A 113 9.50 -18.17 4.87
C ASP A 113 8.58 -19.14 4.09
N PRO A 114 8.84 -20.46 4.13
CA PRO A 114 8.01 -21.43 3.43
C PRO A 114 6.60 -21.51 4.03
N ALA A 115 5.59 -21.38 3.17
CA ALA A 115 4.19 -21.52 3.58
C ALA A 115 3.76 -23.00 3.68
N PRO A 116 2.74 -23.32 4.48
CA PRO A 116 2.08 -24.63 4.46
C PRO A 116 1.49 -24.95 3.07
N VAL A 117 1.35 -26.24 2.74
CA VAL A 117 0.83 -26.71 1.43
C VAL A 117 -0.51 -26.08 1.08
N GLU A 118 -1.45 -26.04 2.03
CA GLU A 118 -2.78 -25.45 1.84
C GLU A 118 -2.69 -23.97 1.46
N GLU A 119 -1.81 -23.21 2.10
CA GLU A 119 -1.62 -21.79 1.81
C GLU A 119 -0.92 -21.57 0.45
N ILE A 120 -0.01 -22.47 0.05
CA ILE A 120 0.61 -22.44 -1.28
C ILE A 120 -0.49 -22.60 -2.34
N ASP A 121 -1.36 -23.60 -2.21
CA ASP A 121 -2.45 -23.85 -3.17
C ASP A 121 -3.44 -22.68 -3.24
N GLU A 122 -3.82 -22.14 -2.08
CA GLU A 122 -4.68 -20.95 -1.99
C GLU A 122 -4.07 -19.72 -2.69
N ARG A 123 -2.76 -19.49 -2.52
CA ARG A 123 -2.04 -18.42 -3.24
C ARG A 123 -2.00 -18.71 -4.73
N GLN A 124 -1.73 -19.94 -5.16
CA GLN A 124 -1.71 -20.28 -6.59
C GLN A 124 -3.06 -20.02 -7.25
N ASP A 125 -4.17 -20.39 -6.60
CA ASP A 125 -5.52 -20.11 -7.08
C ASP A 125 -5.78 -18.60 -7.24
N ALA A 126 -5.40 -17.81 -6.24
CA ALA A 126 -5.50 -16.35 -6.29
C ALA A 126 -4.65 -15.75 -7.42
N ILE A 127 -3.40 -16.20 -7.57
CA ILE A 127 -2.48 -15.72 -8.62
C ILE A 127 -3.02 -16.07 -10.01
N ARG A 128 -3.56 -17.28 -10.20
CA ARG A 128 -4.19 -17.71 -11.46
C ARG A 128 -5.39 -16.84 -11.82
N GLU A 129 -6.23 -16.51 -10.83
CA GLU A 129 -7.35 -15.59 -11.06
C GLU A 129 -6.86 -14.19 -11.44
N LEU A 130 -5.94 -13.61 -10.67
CA LEU A 130 -5.47 -12.24 -10.90
C LEU A 130 -4.70 -12.08 -12.20
N SER A 131 -3.83 -13.02 -12.55
CA SER A 131 -3.01 -12.97 -13.78
C SER A 131 -3.81 -13.02 -15.08
N SER A 132 -5.08 -13.45 -15.01
CA SER A 132 -6.00 -13.47 -16.16
C SER A 132 -6.54 -12.07 -16.54
N ASP A 133 -6.41 -11.08 -15.66
CA ASP A 133 -6.92 -9.72 -15.84
C ASP A 133 -5.82 -8.69 -15.63
N LEU A 134 -5.00 -8.51 -16.69
CA LEU A 134 -3.89 -7.56 -16.69
C LEU A 134 -4.37 -6.11 -16.49
N GLU A 135 -5.52 -5.74 -17.06
CA GLU A 135 -6.05 -4.37 -16.94
C GLU A 135 -6.30 -4.04 -15.47
N TRP A 136 -6.93 -4.96 -14.74
CA TRP A 136 -7.18 -4.79 -13.31
C TRP A 136 -5.87 -4.78 -12.48
N LEU A 137 -4.90 -5.64 -12.78
CA LEU A 137 -3.59 -5.64 -12.10
C LEU A 137 -2.85 -4.30 -12.29
N GLN A 138 -2.87 -3.78 -13.52
CA GLN A 138 -2.24 -2.50 -13.83
C GLN A 138 -2.99 -1.32 -13.21
N GLU A 139 -4.33 -1.38 -13.12
CA GLU A 139 -5.14 -0.38 -12.41
C GLU A 139 -4.83 -0.37 -10.91
N LEU A 140 -4.75 -1.55 -10.27
CA LEU A 140 -4.36 -1.67 -8.87
C LEU A 140 -2.97 -1.05 -8.63
N GLN A 141 -1.97 -1.48 -9.41
CA GLN A 141 -0.60 -0.98 -9.29
C GLN A 141 -0.52 0.54 -9.56
N GLN A 142 -1.30 1.04 -10.51
CA GLN A 142 -1.36 2.46 -10.82
C GLN A 142 -1.91 3.26 -9.65
N GLU A 143 -3.02 2.85 -9.05
CA GLU A 143 -3.62 3.57 -7.92
C GLU A 143 -2.75 3.48 -6.67
N THR A 144 -2.06 2.37 -6.41
CA THR A 144 -1.10 2.29 -5.28
C THR A 144 0.11 3.21 -5.50
N LEU A 145 0.69 3.26 -6.71
CA LEU A 145 1.82 4.16 -7.03
C LEU A 145 1.43 5.64 -7.00
N LEU A 146 0.27 6.01 -7.56
CA LEU A 146 -0.23 7.40 -7.47
C LEU A 146 -0.55 7.79 -6.02
N GLY A 147 -0.86 6.77 -5.23
CA GLY A 147 -1.21 6.86 -3.85
C GLY A 147 -0.05 6.80 -2.86
N GLU A 148 1.16 6.50 -3.33
CA GLU A 148 2.34 6.30 -2.50
C GLU A 148 2.59 7.54 -1.62
N GLY A 149 2.47 7.33 -0.31
CA GLY A 149 2.72 8.31 0.73
C GLY A 149 3.98 7.95 1.51
N ASP A 150 4.53 8.91 2.25
CA ASP A 150 5.63 8.64 3.17
C ASP A 150 5.20 7.57 4.20
N ASP A 151 6.02 6.54 4.41
CA ASP A 151 5.77 5.51 5.42
C ASP A 151 5.47 6.11 6.79
N ALA A 152 6.16 7.19 7.14
CA ALA A 152 5.92 7.91 8.39
C ALA A 152 4.54 8.58 8.44
N GLU A 153 3.93 8.92 7.30
CA GLU A 153 2.54 9.41 7.24
C GLU A 153 1.54 8.27 7.43
N THR A 154 1.80 7.10 6.84
CA THR A 154 0.98 5.90 6.98
C THR A 154 0.91 5.44 8.44
N ASP A 155 2.07 5.36 9.12
CA ASP A 155 2.14 4.95 10.52
C ASP A 155 1.41 5.93 11.45
N LYS A 156 1.54 7.24 11.18
CA LYS A 156 0.81 8.27 11.96
C LYS A 156 -0.70 8.20 11.71
N PHE A 157 -1.13 7.92 10.48
CA PHE A 157 -2.55 7.70 10.18
C PHE A 157 -3.09 6.49 10.92
N LEU A 158 -2.35 5.38 10.97
CA LEU A 158 -2.71 4.19 11.73
C LEU A 158 -2.81 4.48 13.24
N ALA A 159 -1.82 5.17 13.81
CA ALA A 159 -1.83 5.60 15.21
C ALA A 159 -3.06 6.47 15.53
N TRP A 160 -3.39 7.40 14.62
CA TRP A 160 -4.58 8.23 14.72
C TRP A 160 -5.87 7.39 14.66
N ALA A 161 -5.97 6.46 13.71
CA ALA A 161 -7.15 5.60 13.51
C ALA A 161 -7.41 4.69 14.73
N ARG A 162 -6.34 4.18 15.37
CA ARG A 162 -6.39 3.41 16.63
C ARG A 162 -6.72 4.26 17.87
N GLY A 163 -6.77 5.58 17.73
CA GLY A 163 -7.20 6.48 18.79
C GLY A 163 -6.09 6.99 19.71
N GLU A 164 -4.80 6.90 19.34
CA GLU A 164 -3.70 7.39 20.19
C GLU A 164 -3.79 8.89 20.53
N GLN A 165 -4.37 9.70 19.63
CA GLN A 165 -4.64 11.13 19.90
C GLN A 165 -6.11 11.43 20.20
N SER A 166 -6.92 10.42 20.53
CA SER A 166 -8.33 10.61 20.88
C SER A 166 -8.49 11.15 22.29
N ALA A 167 -9.33 12.19 22.46
CA ALA A 167 -9.84 12.62 23.75
C ALA A 167 -11.21 12.01 24.10
N GLY A 168 -11.69 11.09 23.26
CA GLY A 168 -13.02 10.47 23.31
C GLY A 168 -14.14 11.40 22.81
N PRO A 169 -15.37 10.87 22.72
CA PRO A 169 -16.53 11.67 22.33
C PRO A 169 -16.79 12.77 23.38
N LEU A 170 -17.16 13.96 22.90
CA LEU A 170 -17.44 15.14 23.73
C LEU A 170 -18.93 15.53 23.67
N PRO A 171 -19.87 14.65 24.09
CA PRO A 171 -21.30 14.84 23.83
C PRO A 171 -21.85 16.14 24.44
N ALA A 172 -21.42 16.51 25.65
CA ALA A 172 -21.84 17.76 26.29
C ALA A 172 -21.36 19.00 25.51
N ALA A 173 -20.11 18.99 25.03
CA ALA A 173 -19.56 20.08 24.23
C ALA A 173 -20.26 20.19 22.87
N THR A 174 -20.50 19.06 22.21
CA THR A 174 -21.23 18.99 20.93
C THR A 174 -22.66 19.50 21.09
N TRP A 175 -23.40 19.08 22.12
CA TRP A 175 -24.76 19.57 22.37
C TRP A 175 -24.79 21.06 22.70
N LEU A 176 -23.85 21.54 23.52
CA LEU A 176 -23.74 22.96 23.83
C LEU A 176 -23.41 23.78 22.58
N ALA A 177 -22.49 23.32 21.74
CA ALA A 177 -22.17 23.96 20.46
C ALA A 177 -23.35 23.98 19.46
N ARG A 178 -24.20 22.93 19.46
CA ARG A 178 -25.44 22.92 18.66
C ARG A 178 -26.43 23.95 19.20
N LEU A 179 -26.60 24.02 20.53
CA LEU A 179 -27.50 24.96 21.18
C LEU A 179 -27.05 26.41 20.96
N THR A 180 -25.76 26.71 21.06
CA THR A 180 -25.24 28.06 20.80
C THR A 180 -25.44 28.47 19.34
N ASN A 181 -25.24 27.56 18.38
CA ASN A 181 -25.51 27.86 16.96
C ASN A 181 -27.00 28.12 16.70
N LEU A 182 -27.90 27.32 17.28
CA LEU A 182 -29.34 27.56 17.19
C LEU A 182 -29.73 28.90 17.84
N LEU A 183 -29.13 29.23 18.98
CA LEU A 183 -29.32 30.50 19.67
C LEU A 183 -28.83 31.67 18.81
N THR A 184 -27.68 31.55 18.15
CA THR A 184 -27.15 32.56 17.21
C THR A 184 -28.14 32.81 16.07
N ILE A 185 -28.67 31.74 15.45
CA ILE A 185 -29.64 31.85 14.35
C ILE A 185 -30.94 32.51 14.84
N ALA A 186 -31.45 32.10 16.02
CA ALA A 186 -32.66 32.65 16.60
C ALA A 186 -32.51 34.15 16.93
N ILE A 187 -31.41 34.56 17.57
CA ILE A 187 -31.13 35.96 17.88
C ILE A 187 -30.98 36.77 16.60
N LEU A 188 -30.28 36.24 15.60
CA LEU A 188 -30.12 36.91 14.30
C LEU A 188 -31.48 37.16 13.62
N ALA A 189 -32.35 36.15 13.60
CA ALA A 189 -33.70 36.27 13.02
C ALA A 189 -34.57 37.28 13.78
N LEU A 190 -34.54 37.25 15.12
CA LEU A 190 -35.29 38.20 15.96
C LEU A 190 -34.75 39.63 15.85
N SER A 191 -33.44 39.78 15.66
CA SER A 191 -32.81 41.10 15.47
C SER A 191 -33.15 41.70 14.10
N ILE A 192 -33.14 40.90 13.04
CA ILE A 192 -33.62 41.31 11.71
C ILE A 192 -35.10 41.72 11.76
N GLY A 193 -35.92 41.01 12.56
CA GLY A 193 -37.32 41.34 12.81
C GLY A 193 -37.55 42.54 13.73
N GLY A 194 -36.50 43.17 14.27
CA GLY A 194 -36.58 44.33 15.16
C GLY A 194 -37.11 44.03 16.57
N VAL A 195 -37.17 42.76 16.97
CA VAL A 195 -37.70 42.33 18.28
C VAL A 195 -36.65 42.48 19.38
N ILE A 196 -35.38 42.20 19.08
CA ILE A 196 -34.26 42.21 20.02
C ILE A 196 -33.08 42.98 19.41
N ASP A 197 -32.30 43.67 20.25
CA ASP A 197 -31.06 44.31 19.81
C ASP A 197 -29.99 43.27 19.40
N SER A 198 -29.25 43.59 18.34
CA SER A 198 -28.13 42.80 17.83
C SER A 198 -27.02 42.55 18.84
N TYR A 199 -26.89 43.38 19.90
CA TYR A 199 -25.94 43.14 21.00
C TYR A 199 -26.17 41.80 21.71
N ALA A 200 -27.37 41.21 21.63
CA ALA A 200 -27.65 39.88 22.19
C ALA A 200 -26.77 38.77 21.57
N LEU A 201 -26.19 38.97 20.37
CA LEU A 201 -25.24 38.04 19.75
C LEU A 201 -23.93 37.90 20.54
N THR A 202 -23.63 38.80 21.46
CA THR A 202 -22.44 38.70 22.34
C THR A 202 -22.50 37.49 23.27
N ILE A 203 -23.70 37.01 23.63
CA ILE A 203 -23.89 35.86 24.52
C ILE A 203 -23.41 34.55 23.85
N PRO A 204 -23.95 34.11 22.70
CA PRO A 204 -23.47 32.90 22.05
C PRO A 204 -22.01 33.03 21.59
N PHE A 205 -21.57 34.23 21.20
CA PHE A 205 -20.16 34.49 20.86
C PHE A 205 -19.23 34.25 22.06
N ALA A 206 -19.57 34.77 23.25
CA ALA A 206 -18.79 34.55 24.47
C ALA A 206 -18.76 33.06 24.86
N ILE A 207 -19.87 32.34 24.73
CA ILE A 207 -19.92 30.90 25.00
C ILE A 207 -19.01 30.13 24.04
N ASN A 208 -19.09 30.40 22.73
CA ASN A 208 -18.23 29.76 21.73
C ASN A 208 -16.74 30.06 21.95
N LEU A 209 -16.41 31.28 22.40
CA LEU A 209 -15.05 31.67 22.76
C LEU A 209 -14.55 30.88 23.98
N VAL A 210 -15.37 30.70 25.02
CA VAL A 210 -15.05 29.83 26.16
C VAL A 210 -14.86 28.38 25.71
N LEU A 211 -15.77 27.85 24.89
CA LEU A 211 -15.68 26.49 24.35
C LEU A 211 -14.39 26.26 23.57
N MET A 212 -13.97 27.23 22.77
CA MET A 212 -12.71 27.20 22.04
C MET A 212 -11.53 27.00 22.99
N PHE A 213 -11.38 27.82 24.03
CA PHE A 213 -10.23 27.73 24.94
C PHE A 213 -10.27 26.48 25.83
N VAL A 214 -11.45 26.07 26.30
CA VAL A 214 -11.60 24.91 27.20
C VAL A 214 -11.30 23.60 26.49
N TYR A 215 -11.74 23.44 25.23
CA TYR A 215 -11.64 22.17 24.52
C TYR A 215 -10.51 22.10 23.48
N ALA A 216 -9.82 23.22 23.17
CA ALA A 216 -8.72 23.24 22.19
C ALA A 216 -7.66 22.16 22.47
N GLY A 217 -7.20 22.03 23.73
CA GLY A 217 -6.19 21.03 24.09
C GLY A 217 -6.63 19.57 23.94
N ARG A 218 -7.95 19.32 23.91
CA ARG A 218 -8.51 17.97 23.74
C ARG A 218 -8.75 17.62 22.27
N MET A 219 -9.17 18.59 21.44
CA MET A 219 -9.54 18.33 20.05
C MET A 219 -8.41 18.60 19.04
N ASN A 220 -7.62 19.66 19.24
CA ASN A 220 -6.71 20.16 18.22
C ASN A 220 -5.65 19.11 17.82
N PRO A 221 -5.01 18.36 18.75
CA PRO A 221 -4.04 17.33 18.36
C PRO A 221 -4.62 16.28 17.41
N SER A 222 -5.86 15.84 17.63
CA SER A 222 -6.54 14.87 16.77
C SER A 222 -6.95 15.46 15.43
N ILE A 223 -7.42 16.72 15.42
CA ILE A 223 -7.79 17.45 14.20
C ILE A 223 -6.56 17.64 13.30
N ASP A 224 -5.44 18.11 13.87
CA ASP A 224 -4.22 18.39 13.13
C ASP A 224 -3.61 17.11 12.56
N ALA A 225 -3.59 16.03 13.35
CA ALA A 225 -3.18 14.71 12.88
C ALA A 225 -4.04 14.26 11.68
N ALA A 226 -5.37 14.31 11.80
CA ALA A 226 -6.27 13.92 10.72
C ALA A 226 -6.10 14.76 9.44
N LEU A 227 -5.86 16.07 9.58
CA LEU A 227 -5.71 16.98 8.44
C LEU A 227 -4.34 16.86 7.75
N THR A 228 -3.29 16.57 8.51
CA THR A 228 -1.94 16.39 7.97
C THR A 228 -1.86 15.12 7.11
N HIS A 229 -2.61 14.07 7.48
CA HIS A 229 -2.61 12.78 6.77
C HIS A 229 -3.73 12.62 5.72
N GLY A 230 -4.44 13.70 5.38
CA GLY A 230 -5.57 13.66 4.45
C GLY A 230 -5.24 13.23 3.01
N LYS A 231 -3.98 13.35 2.59
CA LYS A 231 -3.54 12.91 1.25
C LYS A 231 -3.45 11.38 1.15
N ALA A 232 -2.84 10.72 2.15
CA ALA A 232 -2.75 9.26 2.23
C ALA A 232 -4.14 8.60 2.25
N ILE A 233 -5.09 9.20 2.99
CA ILE A 233 -6.48 8.69 3.08
C ILE A 233 -7.18 8.65 1.72
N ARG A 234 -6.99 9.70 0.90
CA ARG A 234 -7.60 9.76 -0.43
C ARG A 234 -7.01 8.72 -1.37
N SER A 235 -5.70 8.51 -1.27
CA SER A 235 -4.97 7.48 -1.99
C SER A 235 -5.57 6.09 -1.73
N TYR A 236 -5.72 5.71 -0.45
CA TYR A 236 -6.28 4.41 -0.09
C TYR A 236 -7.71 4.22 -0.57
N SER A 237 -8.54 5.28 -0.61
CA SER A 237 -9.92 5.16 -1.11
C SER A 237 -9.96 4.64 -2.55
N GLU A 238 -9.12 5.19 -3.44
CA GLU A 238 -9.09 4.76 -4.84
C GLU A 238 -8.55 3.33 -4.97
N THR A 239 -7.49 2.97 -4.23
CA THR A 239 -7.00 1.58 -4.19
C THR A 239 -8.08 0.61 -3.70
N LEU A 240 -8.76 0.91 -2.59
CA LEU A 240 -9.83 0.08 -2.04
C LEU A 240 -11.02 -0.02 -2.99
N ARG A 241 -11.27 1.02 -3.79
CA ARG A 241 -12.31 0.99 -4.82
C ARG A 241 -11.95 0.02 -5.95
N VAL A 242 -10.69 -0.05 -6.36
CA VAL A 242 -10.22 -1.05 -7.33
C VAL A 242 -10.35 -2.46 -6.76
N LEU A 243 -9.95 -2.67 -5.50
CA LEU A 243 -10.09 -3.98 -4.83
C LEU A 243 -11.54 -4.45 -4.77
N THR A 244 -12.47 -3.55 -4.47
CA THR A 244 -13.91 -3.86 -4.36
C THR A 244 -14.67 -3.76 -5.69
N SER A 245 -13.98 -3.58 -6.83
CA SER A 245 -14.62 -3.33 -8.13
C SER A 245 -15.27 -4.57 -8.76
N LYS A 246 -14.79 -5.78 -8.41
CA LYS A 246 -15.30 -7.05 -8.94
C LYS A 246 -15.29 -8.13 -7.86
N PRO A 247 -16.21 -9.11 -7.92
CA PRO A 247 -16.17 -10.25 -7.02
C PRO A 247 -15.07 -11.23 -7.42
N HIS A 248 -14.42 -11.83 -6.42
CA HIS A 248 -13.38 -12.83 -6.61
C HIS A 248 -13.87 -14.26 -6.36
N GLN A 249 -13.24 -15.24 -7.04
CA GLN A 249 -13.61 -16.66 -6.96
C GLN A 249 -12.68 -17.46 -6.04
N ALA A 250 -11.39 -17.14 -6.04
CA ALA A 250 -10.40 -17.78 -5.20
C ALA A 250 -10.71 -17.56 -3.70
N ALA A 251 -10.62 -18.63 -2.91
CA ALA A 251 -10.95 -18.60 -1.49
C ALA A 251 -10.11 -17.58 -0.71
N LEU A 252 -8.81 -17.49 -1.03
CA LEU A 252 -7.89 -16.52 -0.41
C LEU A 252 -8.31 -15.08 -0.67
N LEU A 253 -8.70 -14.75 -1.91
CA LEU A 253 -9.15 -13.40 -2.26
C LEU A 253 -10.45 -13.05 -1.53
N GLN A 254 -11.39 -14.00 -1.44
CA GLN A 254 -12.62 -13.82 -0.66
C GLN A 254 -12.34 -13.62 0.84
N HIS A 255 -11.31 -14.29 1.38
CA HIS A 255 -10.85 -14.09 2.75
C HIS A 255 -10.27 -12.68 2.96
N ILE A 256 -9.44 -12.22 2.02
CA ILE A 256 -8.85 -10.87 2.03
C ILE A 256 -9.94 -9.78 1.86
N ASP A 257 -10.99 -10.05 1.09
CA ASP A 257 -12.10 -9.15 0.84
C ASP A 257 -13.08 -9.04 2.02
N ALA A 258 -13.17 -10.06 2.86
CA ALA A 258 -14.10 -10.11 3.98
C ALA A 258 -14.05 -8.87 4.90
N PRO A 259 -12.87 -8.38 5.35
CA PRO A 259 -12.77 -7.16 6.16
C PRO A 259 -13.03 -5.85 5.38
N LEU A 260 -13.10 -5.90 4.05
CA LEU A 260 -13.34 -4.71 3.22
C LEU A 260 -14.82 -4.29 3.18
N ASN A 261 -15.72 -5.09 3.75
CA ASN A 261 -17.16 -4.78 3.80
C ASN A 261 -17.71 -4.93 5.23
N ILE A 262 -18.09 -3.82 5.84
CA ILE A 262 -18.58 -3.78 7.22
C ILE A 262 -20.04 -3.33 7.22
N GLU A 263 -20.94 -4.19 7.69
CA GLU A 263 -22.37 -3.88 7.82
C GLU A 263 -23.01 -3.31 6.52
N GLY A 264 -22.52 -3.74 5.35
CA GLY A 264 -22.99 -3.27 4.04
C GLY A 264 -22.36 -1.95 3.56
N VAL A 265 -21.36 -1.42 4.26
CA VAL A 265 -20.53 -0.28 3.84
C VAL A 265 -19.14 -0.79 3.45
N SER A 266 -18.69 -0.48 2.24
CA SER A 266 -17.35 -0.86 1.79
C SER A 266 -16.27 0.03 2.40
N ALA A 267 -15.05 -0.49 2.51
CA ALA A 267 -13.88 0.27 2.96
C ALA A 267 -13.63 1.51 2.09
N ALA A 268 -13.87 1.41 0.78
CA ALA A 268 -13.83 2.53 -0.14
C ALA A 268 -14.89 3.60 0.22
N GLU A 269 -16.13 3.21 0.53
CA GLU A 269 -17.15 4.16 0.95
C GLU A 269 -16.81 4.79 2.32
N ALA A 270 -16.30 4.01 3.26
CA ALA A 270 -15.90 4.50 4.57
C ALA A 270 -14.75 5.52 4.47
N THR A 271 -13.73 5.26 3.65
CA THR A 271 -12.63 6.19 3.38
C THR A 271 -13.08 7.42 2.59
N ASP A 272 -14.01 7.29 1.64
CA ASP A 272 -14.66 8.42 0.96
C ASP A 272 -15.41 9.34 1.94
N ARG A 273 -16.12 8.75 2.92
CA ARG A 273 -16.77 9.51 3.99
C ARG A 273 -15.74 10.29 4.81
N LEU A 274 -14.59 9.69 5.14
CA LEU A 274 -13.51 10.40 5.84
C LEU A 274 -12.91 11.51 4.97
N ALA A 275 -12.60 11.25 3.71
CA ALA A 275 -12.08 12.25 2.78
C ALA A 275 -13.05 13.44 2.64
N LYS A 276 -14.36 13.16 2.60
CA LYS A 276 -15.39 14.20 2.62
C LYS A 276 -15.39 14.98 3.93
N ILE A 277 -15.32 14.32 5.10
CA ILE A 277 -15.19 15.01 6.40
C ILE A 277 -13.97 15.94 6.36
N LEU A 278 -12.79 15.43 6.02
CA LEU A 278 -11.54 16.19 5.97
C LEU A 278 -11.58 17.38 5.00
N SER A 279 -12.32 17.29 3.89
CA SER A 279 -12.49 18.40 2.95
C SER A 279 -13.14 19.66 3.57
N TRP A 280 -13.84 19.49 4.69
CA TRP A 280 -14.47 20.55 5.47
C TRP A 280 -13.59 21.04 6.64
N GLY A 281 -12.44 20.41 6.85
CA GLY A 281 -11.52 20.76 7.93
C GLY A 281 -10.75 22.05 7.65
N VAL A 282 -10.55 22.83 8.70
CA VAL A 282 -9.74 24.04 8.66
C VAL A 282 -8.52 23.80 9.55
N PRO A 283 -7.28 23.99 9.05
CA PRO A 283 -6.08 23.80 9.87
C PRO A 283 -6.15 24.62 11.16
N THR A 284 -5.86 23.98 12.29
CA THR A 284 -5.90 24.68 13.57
C THR A 284 -4.79 25.74 13.60
N GLY A 285 -5.03 26.84 14.33
CA GLY A 285 -4.07 27.94 14.41
C GLY A 285 -4.12 28.95 13.27
N SER A 286 -4.85 28.68 12.18
CA SER A 286 -5.10 29.68 11.14
C SER A 286 -6.05 30.78 11.64
N LEU A 287 -5.86 32.04 11.21
CA LEU A 287 -6.75 33.16 11.58
C LEU A 287 -8.22 32.85 11.23
N GLY A 288 -8.45 32.18 10.10
CA GLY A 288 -9.76 31.72 9.68
C GLY A 288 -10.40 30.72 10.65
N SER A 289 -9.62 29.75 11.16
CA SER A 289 -10.12 28.77 12.15
C SER A 289 -10.62 29.45 13.42
N TYR A 290 -9.91 30.46 13.95
CA TYR A 290 -10.34 31.20 15.14
C TYR A 290 -11.64 31.97 14.90
N ILE A 291 -11.79 32.62 13.74
CA ILE A 291 -13.00 33.38 13.41
C ILE A 291 -14.21 32.43 13.27
N VAL A 292 -14.05 31.36 12.49
CA VAL A 292 -15.12 30.39 12.25
C VAL A 292 -15.50 29.69 13.56
N GLN A 293 -14.52 29.31 14.38
CA GLN A 293 -14.73 28.69 15.68
C GLN A 293 -15.45 29.62 16.66
N ALA A 294 -15.05 30.89 16.75
CA ALA A 294 -15.68 31.85 17.66
C ALA A 294 -17.16 32.11 17.32
N VAL A 295 -17.55 31.99 16.04
CA VAL A 295 -18.93 32.20 15.60
C VAL A 295 -19.77 30.93 15.63
N THR A 296 -19.19 29.78 15.30
CA THR A 296 -19.97 28.55 15.00
C THR A 296 -19.56 27.31 15.78
N SER A 297 -18.51 27.39 16.62
CA SER A 297 -17.91 26.23 17.28
C SER A 297 -17.58 25.07 16.31
N TRP A 298 -17.18 25.39 15.08
CA TRP A 298 -16.95 24.45 13.98
C TRP A 298 -16.04 23.26 14.33
N ASN A 299 -14.91 23.50 15.00
CA ASN A 299 -13.95 22.46 15.35
C ASN A 299 -14.56 21.41 16.30
N ILE A 300 -15.53 21.78 17.15
CA ILE A 300 -16.24 20.82 17.99
C ILE A 300 -17.09 19.89 17.12
N HIS A 301 -17.84 20.44 16.15
CA HIS A 301 -18.65 19.63 15.23
C HIS A 301 -17.78 18.78 14.30
N PHE A 302 -16.68 19.34 13.81
CA PHE A 302 -15.71 18.64 12.98
C PHE A 302 -15.06 17.48 13.75
N TYR A 303 -14.62 17.72 14.98
CA TYR A 303 -14.09 16.69 15.87
C TYR A 303 -15.13 15.60 16.16
N ASP A 304 -16.38 15.95 16.49
CA ASP A 304 -17.47 15.00 16.72
C ASP A 304 -17.69 14.08 15.51
N GLN A 305 -17.53 14.58 14.28
CA GLN A 305 -17.64 13.78 13.06
C GLN A 305 -16.43 12.86 12.86
N LEU A 306 -15.21 13.33 13.14
CA LEU A 306 -14.01 12.49 13.12
C LEU A 306 -14.09 11.37 14.16
N GLU A 307 -14.53 11.68 15.38
CA GLU A 307 -14.71 10.71 16.46
C GLU A 307 -15.72 9.64 16.09
N LYS A 308 -16.87 10.02 15.51
CA LYS A 308 -17.86 9.03 15.03
C LYS A 308 -17.28 8.13 13.97
N TRP A 309 -16.59 8.69 12.98
CA TRP A 309 -15.96 7.90 11.93
C TRP A 309 -14.95 6.92 12.53
N ARG A 310 -14.08 7.41 13.41
CA ARG A 310 -13.04 6.58 14.03
C ARG A 310 -13.61 5.51 14.95
N ASN A 311 -14.65 5.80 15.72
CA ASN A 311 -15.31 4.79 16.55
C ASN A 311 -16.09 3.75 15.75
N THR A 312 -16.40 4.04 14.47
CA THR A 312 -17.12 3.10 13.60
C THR A 312 -16.16 2.24 12.77
N TYR A 313 -15.02 2.80 12.34
CA TYR A 313 -14.14 2.19 11.33
C TYR A 313 -12.66 2.14 11.72
N GLY A 314 -12.25 2.83 12.79
CA GLY A 314 -10.84 3.03 13.13
C GLY A 314 -10.10 1.73 13.43
N ASP A 315 -10.79 0.76 14.03
CA ASP A 315 -10.23 -0.56 14.35
C ASP A 315 -10.05 -1.45 13.11
N ASP A 316 -10.75 -1.14 12.02
CA ASP A 316 -10.73 -1.91 10.76
C ASP A 316 -9.67 -1.41 9.77
N VAL A 317 -9.24 -0.15 9.90
CA VAL A 317 -8.20 0.45 9.03
C VAL A 317 -6.95 -0.44 8.89
N PRO A 318 -6.40 -1.05 9.96
CA PRO A 318 -5.28 -1.97 9.82
C PRO A 318 -5.57 -3.15 8.89
N GLN A 319 -6.78 -3.71 8.93
CA GLN A 319 -7.18 -4.83 8.07
C GLN A 319 -7.36 -4.39 6.62
N TRP A 320 -7.77 -3.14 6.37
CA TRP A 320 -7.86 -2.59 5.01
C TRP A 320 -6.47 -2.39 4.39
N LEU A 321 -5.51 -1.87 5.16
CA LEU A 321 -4.13 -1.76 4.70
C LEU A 321 -3.47 -3.14 4.54
N ASP A 322 -3.82 -4.08 5.41
CA ASP A 322 -3.40 -5.48 5.27
C ASP A 322 -3.92 -6.09 3.97
N ALA A 323 -5.18 -5.86 3.62
CA ALA A 323 -5.72 -6.33 2.35
C ALA A 323 -4.99 -5.72 1.15
N ILE A 324 -4.72 -4.41 1.15
CA ILE A 324 -3.91 -3.75 0.10
C ILE A 324 -2.55 -4.44 -0.03
N ALA A 325 -1.84 -4.65 1.09
CA ALA A 325 -0.53 -5.30 1.08
C ALA A 325 -0.58 -6.75 0.55
N SER A 326 -1.62 -7.50 0.87
CA SER A 326 -1.83 -8.86 0.33
C SER A 326 -2.05 -8.85 -1.18
N TYR A 327 -2.87 -7.92 -1.66
CA TYR A 327 -3.11 -7.75 -3.09
C TYR A 327 -1.88 -7.26 -3.85
N GLU A 328 -1.04 -6.41 -3.27
CA GLU A 328 0.23 -6.01 -3.90
C GLU A 328 1.20 -7.19 -4.01
N ALA A 329 1.33 -8.00 -2.96
CA ALA A 329 2.21 -9.17 -2.98
C ALA A 329 1.70 -10.25 -3.95
N LEU A 330 0.39 -10.56 -3.94
CA LEU A 330 -0.23 -11.46 -4.93
C LEU A 330 -0.13 -10.88 -6.35
N GLY A 331 -0.31 -9.57 -6.51
CA GLY A 331 -0.18 -8.85 -7.76
C GLY A 331 1.22 -8.95 -8.36
N ALA A 332 2.27 -8.90 -7.52
CA ALA A 332 3.65 -9.13 -7.96
C ALA A 332 3.87 -10.54 -8.51
N LEU A 333 3.34 -11.57 -7.83
CA LEU A 333 3.41 -12.95 -8.31
C LEU A 333 2.51 -13.19 -9.54
N ALA A 334 1.37 -12.50 -9.64
CA ALA A 334 0.45 -12.56 -10.78
C ALA A 334 1.05 -11.88 -12.02
N ASN A 335 1.75 -10.76 -11.85
CA ASN A 335 2.53 -10.13 -12.91
C ASN A 335 3.61 -11.09 -13.43
N LEU A 336 4.31 -11.83 -12.55
CA LEU A 336 5.27 -12.85 -12.98
C LEU A 336 4.61 -13.95 -13.84
N ALA A 337 3.44 -14.43 -13.41
CA ALA A 337 2.67 -15.44 -14.15
C ALA A 337 2.22 -14.92 -15.52
N HIS A 338 1.72 -13.69 -15.57
CA HIS A 338 1.32 -13.03 -16.81
C HIS A 338 2.50 -12.85 -17.78
N ASP A 339 3.64 -12.38 -17.26
CA ASP A 339 4.86 -12.13 -18.04
C ASP A 339 5.53 -13.41 -18.54
N ASN A 340 5.21 -14.56 -17.95
CA ASN A 340 5.82 -15.86 -18.26
C ASN A 340 4.76 -16.98 -18.34
N PRO A 341 3.89 -16.97 -19.36
CA PRO A 341 2.74 -17.89 -19.44
C PRO A 341 3.13 -19.37 -19.62
N GLU A 342 4.39 -19.65 -19.98
CA GLU A 342 4.92 -21.02 -20.11
C GLU A 342 5.42 -21.60 -18.77
N TRP A 343 5.48 -20.81 -17.72
CA TRP A 343 5.94 -21.25 -16.41
C TRP A 343 4.85 -22.05 -15.69
N ALA A 344 5.22 -23.22 -15.18
CA ALA A 344 4.28 -24.10 -14.51
C ALA A 344 3.99 -23.65 -13.07
N TYR A 345 2.76 -23.85 -12.61
CA TYR A 345 2.46 -23.87 -11.19
C TYR A 345 2.95 -25.21 -10.59
N PRO A 346 3.78 -25.20 -9.55
CA PRO A 346 4.35 -26.42 -9.00
C PRO A 346 3.31 -27.20 -8.19
N GLN A 347 3.41 -28.53 -8.20
CA GLN A 347 2.66 -29.40 -7.29
C GLN A 347 3.48 -29.60 -6.01
N VAL A 348 3.05 -28.96 -4.92
CA VAL A 348 3.64 -29.17 -3.59
C VAL A 348 2.73 -30.09 -2.80
N ASP A 349 3.25 -31.21 -2.30
CA ASP A 349 2.42 -32.22 -1.63
C ASP A 349 3.24 -32.99 -0.59
N ASP A 350 2.69 -33.15 0.61
CA ASP A 350 3.31 -33.86 1.74
C ASP A 350 3.58 -35.35 1.44
N ASP A 351 2.81 -35.94 0.51
CA ASP A 351 2.95 -37.35 0.12
C ASP A 351 4.12 -37.57 -0.87
N LEU A 352 4.73 -36.50 -1.38
CA LEU A 352 5.90 -36.60 -2.26
C LEU A 352 7.18 -36.80 -1.45
N ASP A 353 8.16 -37.48 -2.05
CA ASP A 353 9.48 -37.69 -1.46
C ASP A 353 10.63 -37.23 -2.36
N THR A 354 10.29 -36.72 -3.55
CA THR A 354 11.22 -36.43 -4.63
C THR A 354 10.89 -35.09 -5.26
N VAL A 355 11.93 -34.28 -5.48
CA VAL A 355 11.88 -33.09 -6.34
C VAL A 355 12.04 -33.53 -7.78
N LEU A 356 11.01 -33.33 -8.59
CA LEU A 356 10.99 -33.59 -10.03
C LEU A 356 10.72 -32.28 -10.75
N ALA A 357 11.52 -31.94 -11.75
CA ALA A 357 11.28 -30.80 -12.63
C ALA A 357 11.72 -31.09 -14.06
N THR A 358 10.91 -30.67 -15.03
CA THR A 358 11.24 -30.76 -16.46
C THR A 358 11.51 -29.37 -17.02
N GLU A 359 12.49 -29.26 -17.89
CA GLU A 359 12.89 -27.98 -18.50
C GLU A 359 13.13 -26.87 -17.46
N LEU A 360 13.72 -27.22 -16.30
CA LEU A 360 14.03 -26.28 -15.23
C LEU A 360 15.09 -25.27 -15.69
N GLY A 361 14.75 -23.99 -15.61
CA GLY A 361 15.61 -22.87 -15.95
C GLY A 361 15.85 -21.92 -14.77
N HIS A 362 16.82 -21.03 -14.92
CA HIS A 362 17.07 -19.95 -13.96
C HIS A 362 16.20 -18.72 -14.31
N PRO A 363 15.33 -18.23 -13.41
CA PRO A 363 14.38 -17.14 -13.71
C PRO A 363 15.07 -15.80 -14.02
N LEU A 364 16.25 -15.57 -13.42
CA LEU A 364 17.07 -14.36 -13.64
C LEU A 364 17.86 -14.37 -14.96
N ILE A 365 17.87 -15.49 -15.70
CA ILE A 365 18.52 -15.57 -17.02
C ILE A 365 17.45 -15.37 -18.09
N ALA A 366 17.68 -14.41 -18.98
CA ALA A 366 16.81 -14.16 -20.12
C ALA A 366 16.56 -15.44 -20.93
N GLU A 367 15.30 -15.68 -21.31
CA GLU A 367 14.86 -16.88 -22.02
C GLU A 367 15.74 -17.20 -23.24
N THR A 368 16.09 -16.18 -24.04
CA THR A 368 16.95 -16.30 -25.23
C THR A 368 18.36 -16.85 -24.96
N ARG A 369 18.83 -16.83 -23.71
CA ARG A 369 20.14 -17.32 -23.27
C ARG A 369 20.03 -18.47 -22.26
N ARG A 370 18.83 -18.76 -21.77
CA ARG A 370 18.58 -19.73 -20.72
C ARG A 370 18.69 -21.14 -21.31
N VAL A 371 19.41 -21.99 -20.61
CA VAL A 371 19.46 -23.43 -20.91
C VAL A 371 18.71 -24.15 -19.81
N CYS A 372 17.66 -24.86 -20.20
CA CYS A 372 16.82 -25.62 -19.29
C CYS A 372 17.37 -27.05 -19.10
N ASN A 373 17.14 -27.64 -17.93
CA ASN A 373 17.59 -28.99 -17.58
C ASN A 373 16.49 -29.75 -16.84
N ASP A 374 16.41 -31.05 -17.04
CA ASP A 374 15.58 -31.90 -16.20
C ASP A 374 16.30 -32.22 -14.89
N VAL A 375 15.56 -32.24 -13.79
CA VAL A 375 16.09 -32.48 -12.45
C VAL A 375 15.24 -33.51 -11.71
N GLN A 376 15.91 -34.47 -11.10
CA GLN A 376 15.32 -35.43 -10.17
C GLN A 376 16.23 -35.59 -8.95
N VAL A 377 15.71 -35.30 -7.76
CA VAL A 377 16.42 -35.48 -6.48
C VAL A 377 15.46 -36.06 -5.44
N GLY A 378 15.80 -37.22 -4.88
CA GLY A 378 14.93 -37.97 -3.98
C GLY A 378 15.05 -39.48 -4.24
N PRO A 379 14.53 -40.33 -3.34
CA PRO A 379 13.87 -40.02 -2.06
C PRO A 379 14.86 -39.53 -0.97
N PRO A 380 14.41 -39.22 0.27
CA PRO A 380 15.29 -38.86 1.38
C PRO A 380 16.46 -39.84 1.55
N GLY A 381 17.66 -39.31 1.82
CA GLY A 381 18.91 -40.09 1.89
C GLY A 381 19.64 -40.23 0.55
N THR A 382 19.09 -39.69 -0.53
CA THR A 382 19.80 -39.53 -1.81
C THR A 382 20.42 -38.15 -1.94
N PHE A 383 21.38 -38.01 -2.86
CA PHE A 383 21.96 -36.72 -3.21
C PHE A 383 22.27 -36.65 -4.71
N LEU A 384 22.11 -35.47 -5.29
CA LEU A 384 22.50 -35.19 -6.67
C LEU A 384 23.97 -34.75 -6.72
N PHE A 385 24.83 -35.59 -7.29
CA PHE A 385 26.24 -35.27 -7.45
C PHE A 385 26.54 -34.65 -8.82
N VAL A 386 26.72 -33.34 -8.87
CA VAL A 386 26.95 -32.59 -10.12
C VAL A 386 28.45 -32.38 -10.34
N THR A 387 29.01 -33.02 -11.37
CA THR A 387 30.43 -32.89 -11.75
C THR A 387 30.60 -32.25 -13.13
N GLY A 388 31.80 -31.77 -13.46
CA GLY A 388 32.09 -31.16 -14.76
C GLY A 388 33.11 -30.02 -14.68
N SER A 389 33.57 -29.51 -15.82
CA SER A 389 34.56 -28.42 -15.89
C SER A 389 34.03 -27.14 -15.25
N ASN A 390 34.93 -26.23 -14.87
CA ASN A 390 34.52 -24.86 -14.56
C ASN A 390 33.80 -24.25 -15.77
N MET A 391 32.87 -23.33 -15.51
CA MET A 391 32.02 -22.68 -16.52
C MET A 391 30.99 -23.59 -17.23
N SER A 392 30.84 -24.87 -16.84
CA SER A 392 29.84 -25.77 -17.44
C SER A 392 28.41 -25.56 -16.90
N GLY A 393 28.14 -24.51 -16.12
CA GLY A 393 26.80 -24.21 -15.60
C GLY A 393 26.40 -24.91 -14.29
N LYS A 394 27.31 -25.63 -13.61
CA LYS A 394 26.98 -26.39 -12.38
C LYS A 394 26.35 -25.53 -11.28
N SER A 395 26.97 -24.40 -10.94
CA SER A 395 26.45 -23.48 -9.92
C SER A 395 25.12 -22.86 -10.36
N THR A 396 24.95 -22.60 -11.67
CA THR A 396 23.69 -22.13 -12.24
C THR A 396 22.58 -23.17 -12.08
N LEU A 397 22.86 -24.46 -12.30
CA LEU A 397 21.89 -25.53 -12.08
C LEU A 397 21.45 -25.59 -10.61
N LEU A 398 22.41 -25.62 -9.66
CA LEU A 398 22.08 -25.66 -8.23
C LEU A 398 21.27 -24.44 -7.77
N ARG A 399 21.60 -23.24 -8.28
CA ARG A 399 20.83 -22.03 -8.02
C ARG A 399 19.44 -22.07 -8.67
N SER A 400 19.32 -22.63 -9.86
CA SER A 400 18.03 -22.82 -10.54
C SER A 400 17.11 -23.72 -9.72
N ILE A 401 17.64 -24.80 -9.12
CA ILE A 401 16.85 -25.64 -8.21
C ILE A 401 16.41 -24.82 -7.01
N GLY A 402 17.34 -24.19 -6.29
CA GLY A 402 17.02 -23.44 -5.06
C GLY A 402 16.00 -22.31 -5.28
N ILE A 403 16.18 -21.49 -6.31
CA ILE A 403 15.31 -20.33 -6.58
C ILE A 403 13.90 -20.75 -7.02
N ASN A 404 13.77 -21.87 -7.74
CA ASN A 404 12.45 -22.39 -8.11
C ASN A 404 11.74 -23.06 -6.92
N VAL A 405 12.48 -23.65 -5.97
CA VAL A 405 11.89 -24.09 -4.69
C VAL A 405 11.40 -22.88 -3.89
N VAL A 406 12.14 -21.76 -3.88
CA VAL A 406 11.69 -20.51 -3.24
C VAL A 406 10.40 -19.99 -3.89
N LEU A 407 10.34 -19.95 -5.23
CA LEU A 407 9.11 -19.58 -5.95
C LEU A 407 7.94 -20.52 -5.63
N ALA A 408 8.19 -21.82 -5.56
CA ALA A 408 7.17 -22.80 -5.21
C ALA A 408 6.62 -22.59 -3.80
N ASN A 409 7.49 -22.38 -2.82
CA ASN A 409 7.12 -22.09 -1.43
C ASN A 409 6.34 -20.77 -1.28
N ALA A 410 6.55 -19.80 -2.19
CA ALA A 410 5.80 -18.56 -2.22
C ALA A 410 4.41 -18.71 -2.87
N GLY A 411 4.13 -19.83 -3.55
CA GLY A 411 2.92 -20.03 -4.37
C GLY A 411 3.03 -19.46 -5.79
N ALA A 412 4.21 -19.01 -6.21
CA ALA A 412 4.45 -18.44 -7.53
C ALA A 412 4.61 -19.53 -8.61
N PRO A 413 4.37 -19.21 -9.90
CA PRO A 413 4.79 -20.09 -10.97
C PRO A 413 6.32 -20.21 -11.01
N VAL A 414 6.80 -21.41 -11.34
CA VAL A 414 8.23 -21.72 -11.41
C VAL A 414 8.72 -21.71 -12.84
N CYS A 415 9.98 -21.33 -13.04
CA CYS A 415 10.67 -21.34 -14.32
C CYS A 415 11.01 -22.78 -14.75
N ALA A 416 9.98 -23.57 -15.03
CA ALA A 416 10.05 -24.96 -15.48
C ALA A 416 8.80 -25.30 -16.31
N GLY A 417 8.89 -26.31 -17.17
CA GLY A 417 7.72 -26.85 -17.88
C GLY A 417 6.81 -27.69 -16.97
N SER A 418 7.36 -28.28 -15.92
CA SER A 418 6.62 -28.89 -14.80
C SER A 418 7.53 -28.99 -13.58
N MET A 419 6.94 -28.97 -12.38
CA MET A 419 7.67 -29.18 -11.13
C MET A 419 6.76 -29.79 -10.07
N SER A 420 7.25 -30.81 -9.36
CA SER A 420 6.60 -31.40 -8.20
C SER A 420 7.63 -31.63 -7.09
N LEU A 421 7.26 -31.35 -5.85
CA LEU A 421 8.18 -31.45 -4.70
C LEU A 421 7.42 -31.64 -3.38
N PRO A 422 8.04 -32.29 -2.37
CA PRO A 422 7.59 -32.13 -1.00
C PRO A 422 7.78 -30.70 -0.49
N PRO A 423 7.14 -30.33 0.63
CA PRO A 423 7.47 -29.10 1.36
C PRO A 423 8.93 -29.14 1.82
N LEU A 424 9.71 -28.13 1.43
CA LEU A 424 11.15 -28.10 1.67
C LEU A 424 11.60 -26.72 2.16
N SER A 425 12.45 -26.70 3.18
CA SER A 425 13.22 -25.52 3.55
C SER A 425 14.55 -25.51 2.79
N VAL A 426 14.86 -24.41 2.11
CA VAL A 426 16.08 -24.28 1.31
C VAL A 426 17.25 -23.87 2.20
N TRP A 427 18.40 -24.53 2.02
CA TRP A 427 19.66 -24.14 2.62
C TRP A 427 20.77 -24.18 1.59
N THR A 428 21.68 -23.22 1.65
CA THR A 428 22.77 -23.08 0.66
C THR A 428 24.11 -22.82 1.31
N SER A 429 25.16 -23.23 0.60
CA SER A 429 26.55 -22.87 0.87
C SER A 429 27.25 -22.67 -0.47
N VAL A 430 27.03 -21.52 -1.11
CA VAL A 430 27.55 -21.21 -2.46
C VAL A 430 28.56 -20.07 -2.44
N ARG A 431 28.23 -18.94 -1.78
CA ARG A 431 29.11 -17.78 -1.61
C ARG A 431 29.48 -17.65 -0.13
N ILE A 432 30.70 -18.02 0.21
CA ILE A 432 31.24 -17.77 1.55
C ILE A 432 31.89 -16.40 1.53
N VAL A 433 31.34 -15.47 2.32
CA VAL A 433 31.89 -14.13 2.51
C VAL A 433 32.86 -14.18 3.70
N ASP A 434 34.13 -13.85 3.46
CA ASP A 434 35.15 -13.77 4.51
C ASP A 434 34.90 -12.56 5.42
N SER A 435 35.17 -12.69 6.72
CA SER A 435 35.05 -11.59 7.69
C SER A 435 36.39 -11.39 8.37
N LEU A 436 37.18 -10.48 7.80
CA LEU A 436 38.48 -10.06 8.36
C LEU A 436 38.35 -9.49 9.78
N GLU A 437 37.20 -8.90 10.11
CA GLU A 437 36.91 -8.29 11.41
C GLU A 437 36.67 -9.34 12.51
N SER A 438 36.01 -10.44 12.19
CA SER A 438 35.71 -11.50 13.17
C SER A 438 36.87 -12.50 13.37
N GLY A 439 37.95 -12.38 12.59
CA GLY A 439 39.09 -13.30 12.64
C GLY A 439 38.76 -14.73 12.22
N VAL A 440 37.57 -14.94 11.63
CA VAL A 440 37.09 -16.22 11.13
C VAL A 440 37.68 -16.42 9.75
N SER A 441 38.55 -17.43 9.58
CA SER A 441 39.06 -17.77 8.25
C SER A 441 37.92 -18.27 7.35
N TYR A 442 38.07 -18.08 6.04
CA TYR A 442 37.16 -18.64 5.02
C TYR A 442 36.76 -20.10 5.30
N TYR A 443 37.73 -20.94 5.70
CA TYR A 443 37.50 -22.34 6.05
C TYR A 443 36.61 -22.52 7.29
N MET A 444 36.80 -21.70 8.33
CA MET A 444 35.96 -21.74 9.51
C MET A 444 34.53 -21.26 9.20
N ALA A 445 34.38 -20.23 8.36
CA ALA A 445 33.06 -19.77 7.91
C ALA A 445 32.31 -20.87 7.14
N GLU A 446 33.01 -21.61 6.26
CA GLU A 446 32.45 -22.77 5.54
C GLU A 446 32.04 -23.90 6.49
N LEU A 447 32.87 -24.25 7.48
CA LEU A 447 32.53 -25.27 8.47
C LEU A 447 31.34 -24.86 9.34
N LEU A 448 31.27 -23.59 9.78
CA LEU A 448 30.13 -23.08 10.53
C LEU A 448 28.84 -23.14 9.69
N ARG A 449 28.94 -22.85 8.39
CA ARG A 449 27.82 -22.95 7.47
C ARG A 449 27.34 -24.38 7.27
N LEU A 450 28.25 -25.32 7.05
CA LEU A 450 27.93 -26.75 6.97
C LEU A 450 27.32 -27.26 8.28
N LYS A 451 27.82 -26.80 9.43
CA LYS A 451 27.25 -27.11 10.74
C LYS A 451 25.80 -26.64 10.83
N GLN A 452 25.49 -25.40 10.43
CA GLN A 452 24.12 -24.87 10.41
C GLN A 452 23.19 -25.73 9.54
N ILE A 453 23.66 -26.15 8.36
CA ILE A 453 22.88 -27.01 7.45
C ILE A 453 22.58 -28.36 8.13
N VAL A 454 23.58 -29.00 8.75
CA VAL A 454 23.38 -30.27 9.45
C VAL A 454 22.43 -30.10 10.64
N GLU A 455 22.60 -29.05 11.45
CA GLU A 455 21.71 -28.76 12.58
C GLU A 455 20.26 -28.54 12.12
N ALA A 456 20.05 -27.83 11.02
CA ALA A 456 18.72 -27.61 10.43
C ALA A 456 18.03 -28.92 10.02
N THR A 457 18.79 -29.91 9.52
CA THR A 457 18.23 -31.23 9.20
C THR A 457 17.79 -32.04 10.42
N HIS A 458 18.27 -31.69 11.62
CA HIS A 458 17.86 -32.35 12.88
C HIS A 458 16.64 -31.69 13.52
N THR A 459 16.43 -30.40 13.32
CA THR A 459 15.25 -29.67 13.82
C THR A 459 13.99 -29.98 13.01
N VAL A 460 14.15 -30.41 11.75
CA VAL A 460 13.06 -30.94 10.91
C VAL A 460 12.98 -32.45 11.14
N THR A 461 12.40 -32.86 12.27
CA THR A 461 11.86 -34.23 12.44
C THR A 461 10.32 -34.10 12.49
N PRO A 462 9.60 -35.10 11.92
CA PRO A 462 8.28 -34.94 11.30
C PRO A 462 7.18 -34.43 12.22
#